data_AF-A0A7M7HB70-F1
#
_entry.id   AF-A0A7M7HB70-F1
#
_cell.length_a   1.000
_cell.length_b   1.000
_cell.length_c   1.000
_cell.angle_alpha   90.00
_cell.angle_beta   90.00
_cell.angle_gamma   90.00
#
_symmetry.space_group_name_H-M   'P 1'
#
loop_
_entity.id
_entity.type
_entity.pdbx_description
1 polymer ?
#
loop_
_entity_poly.entity_id
_entity_poly.type
_entity_poly.pdbx_seq_one_letter_code
_entity_poly.pdbx_strand_id
1 'polypeptide(L)'
;MHYASRALTFALVFLAALANLAAEASSAEESSLLGLDDPQWDEYREFKEFQEFQAWKRASKERRRHHEDEERRERYERKRFHGAENEKRRRGGDGRSARKDVVADPPPIDQAALMARYIVNQAGWTSVATVSSRKDTESYPFVNIISFSDGPLGNGTGIPYLFLTPLDFTAQDVFKDNRATLMMSLAQGRYCELKNYDPMDPRCARVVMTGKIKAVKEDNPEYPIAKNAVYGRHPWLAHMPADHHFFFAKLKIGTIAVLDTFGGPKYVTVKDYLNPPNPKAHSEYLERYQLLGDDNESQKSAERFSSYF
;
A
#
# COMPACT_ATOMS: atom_id res chain seq x y z
N MET A 1 28.34 39.69 54.72
CA MET A 1 27.57 39.78 53.46
C MET A 1 27.80 38.61 52.48
N HIS A 2 29.00 38.01 52.36
CA HIS A 2 29.24 36.97 51.32
C HIS A 2 28.44 35.65 51.43
N TYR A 3 28.02 35.21 52.63
CA TYR A 3 27.27 33.94 52.79
C TYR A 3 25.86 33.98 52.18
N ALA A 4 25.12 35.08 52.36
CA ALA A 4 23.76 35.21 51.86
C ALA A 4 23.70 35.19 50.32
N SER A 5 24.68 35.83 49.66
CA SER A 5 24.78 35.83 48.20
C SER A 5 24.98 34.41 47.63
N ARG A 6 25.88 33.61 48.22
CA ARG A 6 26.11 32.22 47.78
C ARG A 6 24.87 31.34 47.96
N ALA A 7 24.19 31.43 49.10
CA ALA A 7 22.97 30.66 49.35
C ALA A 7 21.88 30.96 48.31
N LEU A 8 21.70 32.23 47.93
CA LEU A 8 20.73 32.64 46.92
C LEU A 8 21.09 32.10 45.52
N THR A 9 22.37 32.09 45.14
CA THR A 9 22.82 31.51 43.87
C THR A 9 22.56 30.00 43.82
N PHE A 10 22.86 29.26 44.89
CA PHE A 10 22.57 27.83 44.96
C PHE A 10 21.07 27.53 44.87
N ALA A 11 20.22 28.30 45.56
CA ALA A 11 18.77 28.14 45.49
C ALA A 11 18.21 28.39 44.07
N LEU A 12 18.70 29.41 43.37
CA LEU A 12 18.29 29.71 41.99
C LEU A 12 18.74 28.62 41.00
N VAL A 13 19.97 28.10 41.14
CA VAL A 13 20.46 26.98 40.30
C VAL A 13 19.64 25.71 40.57
N PHE A 14 19.28 25.44 41.83
CA PHE A 14 18.47 24.27 42.18
C PHE A 14 17.03 24.37 41.67
N LEU A 15 16.42 25.57 41.73
CA LEU A 15 15.10 25.84 41.15
C LEU A 15 15.11 25.71 39.61
N ALA A 16 16.15 26.19 38.94
CA ALA A 16 16.32 26.02 37.49
C ALA A 16 16.50 24.53 37.10
N ALA A 17 17.26 23.77 37.88
CA ALA A 17 17.42 22.32 37.68
C ALA A 17 16.09 21.56 37.86
N LEU A 18 15.30 21.89 38.89
CA LEU A 18 13.98 21.31 39.11
C LEU A 18 12.98 21.67 38.00
N ALA A 19 13.02 22.91 37.49
CA ALA A 19 12.18 23.33 36.37
C ALA A 19 12.53 22.58 35.06
N ASN A 20 13.82 22.37 34.77
CA ASN A 20 14.25 21.55 33.64
C ASN A 20 13.80 20.08 33.79
N LEU A 21 13.98 19.46 34.96
CA LEU A 21 13.53 18.08 35.20
C LEU A 21 12.01 17.93 35.00
N ALA A 22 11.22 18.91 35.41
CA ALA A 22 9.77 18.89 35.22
C ALA A 22 9.38 19.05 33.73
N ALA A 23 10.10 19.88 32.97
CA ALA A 23 9.90 20.03 31.53
C ALA A 23 10.31 18.78 30.74
N GLU A 24 11.44 18.17 31.10
CA GLU A 24 11.91 16.90 30.52
C GLU A 24 10.91 15.76 30.78
N ALA A 25 10.43 15.62 32.02
CA ALA A 25 9.41 14.65 32.39
C ALA A 25 8.10 14.83 31.62
N SER A 26 7.61 16.08 31.49
CA SER A 26 6.41 16.40 30.70
C SER A 26 6.58 16.04 29.22
N SER A 27 7.76 16.27 28.64
CA SER A 27 8.03 15.93 27.22
C SER A 27 8.14 14.42 26.99
N ALA A 28 8.66 13.67 27.97
CA ALA A 28 8.74 12.21 27.91
C ALA A 28 7.35 11.56 28.03
N GLU A 29 6.48 12.12 28.87
CA GLU A 29 5.09 11.66 29.02
C GLU A 29 4.25 11.95 27.76
N GLU A 30 4.48 13.10 27.10
CA GLU A 30 3.85 13.45 25.82
C GLU A 30 4.39 12.60 24.64
N SER A 31 5.69 12.28 24.62
CA SER A 31 6.31 11.35 23.66
C SER A 31 5.70 9.94 23.72
N SER A 32 5.54 9.43 24.94
CA SER A 32 4.91 8.15 25.24
C SER A 32 3.45 8.10 24.78
N LEU A 33 2.68 9.16 25.02
CA LEU A 33 1.27 9.28 24.62
C LEU A 33 1.06 9.38 23.10
N LEU A 34 2.05 9.89 22.36
CA LEU A 34 2.06 9.95 20.90
C LEU A 34 2.62 8.68 20.23
N GLY A 35 3.10 7.70 20.99
CA GLY A 35 3.67 6.46 20.48
C GLY A 35 5.01 6.63 19.77
N LEU A 36 5.75 7.70 20.08
CA LEU A 36 7.06 7.99 19.47
C LEU A 36 8.19 7.09 20.00
N ASP A 37 7.95 6.43 21.13
CA ASP A 37 8.91 5.52 21.79
C ASP A 37 8.71 4.02 21.43
N ASP A 38 7.92 3.71 20.39
CA ASP A 38 7.75 2.33 19.89
C ASP A 38 9.04 1.82 19.19
N PRO A 39 9.70 0.74 19.71
CA PRO A 39 10.91 0.17 19.10
C PRO A 39 10.71 -0.44 17.70
N GLN A 40 9.47 -0.46 17.17
CA GLN A 40 9.15 -0.94 15.83
C GLN A 40 9.22 0.15 14.73
N TRP A 41 9.72 1.37 15.01
CA TRP A 41 9.82 2.42 13.98
C TRP A 41 11.24 2.85 13.63
N ASP A 42 11.51 2.81 12.33
CA ASP A 42 12.85 2.89 11.77
C ASP A 42 12.91 3.94 10.64
N GLU A 43 12.59 5.18 11.00
CA GLU A 43 12.76 6.35 10.12
C GLU A 43 14.22 6.49 9.66
N TYR A 44 15.17 6.05 10.48
CA TYR A 44 16.59 6.02 10.16
C TYR A 44 16.92 4.97 9.08
N ARG A 45 16.36 3.74 9.13
CA ARG A 45 16.49 2.74 8.05
C ARG A 45 15.70 3.14 6.81
N GLU A 46 14.52 3.76 6.92
CA GLU A 46 13.80 4.29 5.75
C GLU A 46 14.59 5.42 5.06
N PHE A 47 15.24 6.31 5.81
CA PHE A 47 16.13 7.34 5.27
C PHE A 47 17.42 6.73 4.68
N LYS A 48 18.04 5.79 5.39
CA LYS A 48 19.24 5.07 4.93
C LYS A 48 18.97 4.29 3.65
N GLU A 49 17.86 3.55 3.57
CA GLU A 49 17.44 2.81 2.37
C GLU A 49 17.23 3.74 1.16
N PHE A 50 16.72 4.96 1.39
CA PHE A 50 16.56 5.99 0.37
C PHE A 50 17.93 6.55 -0.08
N GLN A 51 18.83 6.87 0.85
CA GLN A 51 20.19 7.32 0.52
C GLN A 51 21.00 6.22 -0.21
N GLU A 52 20.88 4.96 0.21
CA GLU A 52 21.46 3.79 -0.44
C GLU A 52 20.93 3.60 -1.87
N PHE A 53 19.63 3.83 -2.10
CA PHE A 53 19.05 3.83 -3.46
C PHE A 53 19.63 4.95 -4.33
N GLN A 54 19.77 6.18 -3.79
CA GLN A 54 20.39 7.29 -4.52
C GLN A 54 21.89 7.04 -4.79
N ALA A 55 22.60 6.38 -3.87
CA ALA A 55 24.00 5.98 -4.04
C ALA A 55 24.16 4.87 -5.10
N TRP A 56 23.30 3.84 -5.06
CA TRP A 56 23.23 2.79 -6.08
C TRP A 56 22.98 3.37 -7.48
N LYS A 57 22.05 4.33 -7.60
CA LYS A 57 21.75 5.04 -8.86
C LYS A 57 22.96 5.78 -9.43
N ARG A 58 23.83 6.32 -8.57
CA ARG A 58 25.10 6.95 -8.99
C ARG A 58 26.11 5.89 -9.47
N ALA A 59 26.32 4.81 -8.71
CA ALA A 59 27.27 3.74 -9.05
C ALA A 59 26.87 2.92 -10.30
N SER A 60 25.57 2.68 -10.52
CA SER A 60 25.10 1.95 -11.70
C SER A 60 25.30 2.73 -13.01
N LYS A 61 25.45 4.06 -12.95
CA LYS A 61 25.75 4.91 -14.13
C LYS A 61 27.19 4.71 -14.63
N GLU A 62 28.12 4.31 -13.78
CA GLU A 62 29.52 4.04 -14.15
C GLU A 62 29.68 2.63 -14.73
N ARG A 63 29.06 1.61 -14.11
CA ARG A 63 29.04 0.23 -14.65
C ARG A 63 28.48 0.17 -16.09
N ARG A 64 27.48 1.01 -16.40
CA ARG A 64 26.87 1.09 -17.73
C ARG A 64 27.87 1.41 -18.85
N ARG A 65 28.91 2.22 -18.58
CA ARG A 65 29.93 2.60 -19.57
C ARG A 65 30.80 1.43 -20.01
N HIS A 66 31.08 0.49 -19.11
CA HIS A 66 31.86 -0.71 -19.44
C HIS A 66 31.05 -1.70 -20.31
N HIS A 67 29.79 -1.94 -19.95
CA HIS A 67 28.92 -2.88 -20.69
C HIS A 67 28.53 -2.37 -22.09
N GLU A 68 28.34 -1.06 -22.25
CA GLU A 68 28.06 -0.43 -23.56
C GLU A 68 29.24 -0.58 -24.55
N ASP A 69 30.48 -0.69 -24.07
CA ASP A 69 31.66 -0.91 -24.91
C ASP A 69 31.83 -2.39 -25.32
N GLU A 70 31.39 -3.35 -24.49
CA GLU A 70 31.39 -4.78 -24.80
C GLU A 70 30.28 -5.16 -25.79
N GLU A 71 29.03 -4.75 -25.55
CA GLU A 71 27.92 -5.00 -26.48
C GLU A 71 28.18 -4.41 -27.88
N ARG A 72 28.90 -3.27 -27.95
CA ARG A 72 29.27 -2.66 -29.24
C ARG A 72 30.24 -3.54 -30.02
N ARG A 73 31.13 -4.28 -29.35
CA ARG A 73 32.06 -5.25 -29.99
C ARG A 73 31.29 -6.46 -30.52
N GLU A 74 30.45 -7.09 -29.70
CA GLU A 74 29.65 -8.25 -30.13
C GLU A 74 28.71 -7.92 -31.30
N ARG A 75 28.11 -6.73 -31.30
CA ARG A 75 27.23 -6.25 -32.37
C ARG A 75 27.98 -6.06 -33.70
N TYR A 76 29.28 -5.75 -33.66
CA TYR A 76 30.13 -5.66 -34.86
C TYR A 76 30.44 -7.05 -35.43
N GLU A 77 30.66 -8.06 -34.59
CA GLU A 77 30.91 -9.43 -35.06
C GLU A 77 29.65 -10.10 -35.60
N ARG A 78 28.51 -9.96 -34.91
CA ARG A 78 27.23 -10.58 -35.34
C ARG A 78 26.76 -10.08 -36.72
N LYS A 79 27.07 -8.82 -37.07
CA LYS A 79 26.78 -8.24 -38.40
C LYS A 79 27.66 -8.77 -39.54
N ARG A 80 28.72 -9.53 -39.25
CA ARG A 80 29.63 -10.08 -40.26
C ARG A 80 29.17 -11.43 -40.83
N PHE A 81 28.18 -12.09 -40.22
CA PHE A 81 27.88 -13.50 -40.50
C PHE A 81 26.50 -13.85 -41.08
N HIS A 82 25.47 -13.01 -40.96
CA HIS A 82 24.12 -13.35 -41.45
C HIS A 82 23.50 -12.26 -42.32
N GLY A 83 23.47 -12.51 -43.64
CA GLY A 83 22.54 -11.92 -44.60
C GLY A 83 21.67 -13.02 -45.23
N ALA A 84 20.44 -12.68 -45.66
CA ALA A 84 19.32 -13.59 -45.96
C ALA A 84 18.81 -14.37 -44.70
N GLU A 85 17.54 -14.74 -44.51
CA GLU A 85 16.25 -14.69 -45.23
C GLU A 85 15.11 -14.74 -44.16
N ASN A 86 13.80 -14.50 -44.35
CA ASN A 86 12.94 -13.99 -45.43
C ASN A 86 11.66 -13.34 -44.79
N GLU A 87 10.58 -13.10 -45.54
CA GLU A 87 9.32 -12.46 -45.12
C GLU A 87 8.08 -13.40 -45.22
N LYS A 88 6.97 -13.02 -44.56
CA LYS A 88 5.55 -13.43 -44.74
C LYS A 88 5.02 -14.66 -43.99
N ARG A 89 4.01 -14.40 -43.13
CA ARG A 89 2.58 -14.61 -43.49
C ARG A 89 1.62 -13.92 -42.50
N ARG A 90 0.44 -13.52 -43.01
CA ARG A 90 -0.68 -12.88 -42.28
C ARG A 90 -2.01 -13.51 -42.71
N ARG A 91 -3.07 -13.25 -41.92
CA ARG A 91 -4.48 -13.77 -41.98
C ARG A 91 -4.66 -15.11 -41.24
N GLY A 92 -5.69 -15.29 -40.41
CA GLY A 92 -6.76 -14.36 -39.97
C GLY A 92 -7.73 -15.06 -39.00
N GLY A 93 -8.72 -14.34 -38.48
CA GLY A 93 -9.78 -14.92 -37.63
C GLY A 93 -10.45 -13.91 -36.70
N ASP A 94 -11.67 -13.50 -37.04
CA ASP A 94 -12.58 -12.80 -36.13
C ASP A 94 -13.43 -13.82 -35.35
N GLY A 95 -13.90 -13.45 -34.16
CA GLY A 95 -14.57 -14.38 -33.24
C GLY A 95 -14.82 -13.82 -31.85
N ARG A 96 -15.28 -12.57 -31.73
CA ARG A 96 -15.69 -12.01 -30.42
C ARG A 96 -17.03 -12.57 -29.97
N SER A 97 -16.99 -13.75 -29.33
CA SER A 97 -18.11 -14.22 -28.50
C SER A 97 -18.29 -13.25 -27.32
N ALA A 98 -19.40 -12.53 -27.31
CA ALA A 98 -19.79 -11.67 -26.21
C ALA A 98 -20.15 -12.53 -24.99
N ARG A 99 -19.16 -12.84 -24.15
CA ARG A 99 -19.44 -13.40 -22.82
C ARG A 99 -20.28 -12.40 -22.05
N LYS A 100 -21.42 -12.88 -21.56
CA LYS A 100 -22.30 -12.11 -20.69
C LYS A 100 -21.62 -12.06 -19.33
N ASP A 101 -20.75 -11.08 -19.14
CA ASP A 101 -19.96 -10.94 -17.90
C ASP A 101 -20.90 -10.77 -16.70
N VAL A 102 -21.05 -11.85 -15.94
CA VAL A 102 -21.76 -11.83 -14.66
C VAL A 102 -20.85 -11.10 -13.69
N VAL A 103 -21.09 -9.80 -13.51
CA VAL A 103 -20.47 -9.02 -12.44
C VAL A 103 -20.97 -9.60 -11.13
N ALA A 104 -20.12 -10.38 -10.46
CA ALA A 104 -20.44 -10.91 -9.14
C ALA A 104 -20.72 -9.75 -8.19
N ASP A 105 -21.83 -9.81 -7.46
CA ASP A 105 -22.15 -8.79 -6.46
C ASP A 105 -20.99 -8.65 -5.44
N PRO A 106 -20.66 -7.43 -5.00
CA PRO A 106 -19.60 -7.19 -4.02
C PRO A 106 -19.99 -7.79 -2.65
N PRO A 107 -19.02 -7.90 -1.72
CA PRO A 107 -19.29 -8.37 -0.37
C PRO A 107 -20.41 -7.59 0.33
N PRO A 108 -21.15 -8.22 1.26
CA PRO A 108 -22.12 -7.54 2.11
C PRO A 108 -21.56 -6.31 2.83
N ILE A 109 -22.41 -5.29 3.05
CA ILE A 109 -22.01 -4.00 3.63
C ILE A 109 -21.54 -4.09 5.09
N ASP A 110 -21.93 -5.11 5.83
CA ASP A 110 -21.40 -5.41 7.18
C ASP A 110 -19.94 -5.91 7.15
N GLN A 111 -19.41 -6.25 5.97
CA GLN A 111 -18.08 -6.83 5.76
C GLN A 111 -17.12 -5.82 5.11
N ALA A 112 -17.00 -4.63 5.70
CA ALA A 112 -16.23 -3.51 5.15
C ALA A 112 -14.78 -3.85 4.75
N ALA A 113 -14.10 -4.74 5.49
CA ALA A 113 -12.77 -5.21 5.14
C ALA A 113 -12.74 -6.05 3.84
N LEU A 114 -13.73 -6.92 3.64
CA LEU A 114 -13.90 -7.67 2.38
C LEU A 114 -14.30 -6.74 1.25
N MET A 115 -15.19 -5.77 1.49
CA MET A 115 -15.57 -4.75 0.51
C MET A 115 -14.34 -3.97 0.02
N ALA A 116 -13.49 -3.49 0.94
CA ALA A 116 -12.23 -2.83 0.60
C ALA A 116 -11.33 -3.72 -0.28
N ARG A 117 -11.12 -4.98 0.11
CA ARG A 117 -10.30 -5.95 -0.65
C ARG A 117 -10.87 -6.24 -2.03
N TYR A 118 -12.18 -6.36 -2.14
CA TYR A 118 -12.87 -6.53 -3.42
C TYR A 118 -12.66 -5.32 -4.32
N ILE A 119 -12.90 -4.09 -3.83
CA ILE A 119 -12.72 -2.86 -4.64
C ILE A 119 -11.28 -2.73 -5.13
N VAL A 120 -10.28 -2.93 -4.26
CA VAL A 120 -8.86 -2.87 -4.63
C VAL A 120 -8.52 -3.93 -5.68
N ASN A 121 -8.99 -5.17 -5.53
CA ASN A 121 -8.67 -6.23 -6.48
C ASN A 121 -9.39 -6.10 -7.83
N GLN A 122 -10.61 -5.56 -7.86
CA GLN A 122 -11.35 -5.34 -9.12
C GLN A 122 -10.84 -4.12 -9.92
N ALA A 123 -10.20 -3.15 -9.26
CA ALA A 123 -9.71 -1.94 -9.93
C ALA A 123 -8.39 -2.19 -10.70
N GLY A 124 -8.36 -1.81 -11.99
CA GLY A 124 -7.14 -1.86 -12.80
C GLY A 124 -6.26 -0.61 -12.69
N TRP A 125 -6.81 0.50 -12.19
CA TRP A 125 -6.11 1.78 -12.03
C TRP A 125 -6.60 2.46 -10.75
N THR A 126 -5.86 3.45 -10.27
CA THR A 126 -6.21 4.20 -9.05
C THR A 126 -5.96 5.68 -9.27
N SER A 127 -6.79 6.53 -8.65
CA SER A 127 -6.49 7.95 -8.52
C SER A 127 -5.49 8.12 -7.37
N VAL A 128 -4.29 8.61 -7.67
CA VAL A 128 -3.25 8.89 -6.67
C VAL A 128 -3.23 10.39 -6.40
N ALA A 129 -3.51 10.78 -5.16
CA ALA A 129 -3.32 12.13 -4.67
C ALA A 129 -1.94 12.28 -4.01
N THR A 130 -1.22 13.34 -4.37
CA THR A 130 0.14 13.69 -3.91
C THR A 130 0.25 15.17 -3.53
N VAL A 131 1.34 15.55 -2.86
CA VAL A 131 1.70 16.96 -2.63
C VAL A 131 2.58 17.43 -3.80
N SER A 132 2.11 18.41 -4.56
CA SER A 132 2.77 18.81 -5.80
C SER A 132 4.16 19.41 -5.58
N SER A 133 5.11 18.90 -6.37
CA SER A 133 6.52 19.30 -6.39
C SER A 133 6.85 20.34 -7.47
N ARG A 134 5.88 20.69 -8.33
CA ARG A 134 6.06 21.60 -9.47
C ARG A 134 6.11 23.07 -9.02
N LYS A 135 6.91 23.90 -9.70
CA LYS A 135 7.08 25.33 -9.34
C LYS A 135 5.81 26.18 -9.46
N ASP A 136 4.89 25.81 -10.34
CA ASP A 136 3.64 26.54 -10.61
C ASP A 136 2.50 26.16 -9.67
N THR A 137 2.62 25.03 -8.96
CA THR A 137 1.59 24.48 -8.07
C THR A 137 2.20 23.94 -6.76
N GLU A 138 3.35 24.44 -6.32
CA GLU A 138 4.11 23.81 -5.22
C GLU A 138 3.26 23.73 -3.94
N SER A 139 3.27 22.56 -3.30
CA SER A 139 2.44 22.22 -2.13
C SER A 139 0.93 22.10 -2.36
N TYR A 140 0.42 22.22 -3.59
CA TYR A 140 -1.00 21.96 -3.89
C TYR A 140 -1.29 20.45 -3.80
N PRO A 141 -2.53 20.04 -3.44
CA PRO A 141 -2.98 18.68 -3.67
C PRO A 141 -3.04 18.43 -5.18
N PHE A 142 -2.22 17.50 -5.67
CA PHE A 142 -2.23 17.04 -7.06
C PHE A 142 -2.91 15.68 -7.14
N VAL A 143 -3.56 15.36 -8.26
CA VAL A 143 -4.20 14.06 -8.49
C VAL A 143 -3.82 13.55 -9.87
N ASN A 144 -3.38 12.30 -9.95
CA ASN A 144 -3.01 11.62 -11.19
C ASN A 144 -3.64 10.22 -11.29
N ILE A 145 -3.64 9.62 -12.47
CA ILE A 145 -4.11 8.24 -12.71
C ILE A 145 -2.90 7.32 -12.87
N ILE A 146 -2.83 6.26 -12.08
CA ILE A 146 -1.78 5.24 -12.16
C ILE A 146 -2.40 3.85 -12.32
N SER A 147 -1.88 3.08 -13.28
CA SER A 147 -2.17 1.64 -13.40
C SER A 147 -1.53 0.89 -12.25
N PHE A 148 -2.30 0.06 -11.56
CA PHE A 148 -1.83 -0.68 -10.38
C PHE A 148 -2.39 -2.11 -10.36
N SER A 149 -1.92 -2.91 -9.41
CA SER A 149 -2.44 -4.24 -9.14
C SER A 149 -2.14 -4.66 -7.70
N ASP A 150 -3.01 -5.45 -7.08
CA ASP A 150 -2.70 -6.20 -5.85
C ASP A 150 -2.47 -7.70 -6.09
N GLY A 151 -2.67 -8.18 -7.33
CA GLY A 151 -2.54 -9.58 -7.73
C GLY A 151 -3.54 -9.99 -8.83
N PRO A 152 -3.74 -11.30 -9.05
CA PRO A 152 -4.79 -11.84 -9.92
C PRO A 152 -6.20 -11.48 -9.43
N LEU A 153 -7.16 -11.36 -10.35
CA LEU A 153 -8.56 -11.16 -9.98
C LEU A 153 -9.07 -12.36 -9.16
N GLY A 154 -9.76 -12.08 -8.05
CA GLY A 154 -10.23 -13.06 -7.08
C GLY A 154 -9.17 -13.59 -6.11
N ASN A 155 -7.88 -13.25 -6.29
CA ASN A 155 -6.79 -13.72 -5.43
C ASN A 155 -5.71 -12.63 -5.22
N GLY A 156 -6.17 -11.41 -4.98
CA GLY A 156 -5.31 -10.25 -4.71
C GLY A 156 -4.80 -10.20 -3.27
N THR A 157 -3.57 -9.72 -3.09
CA THR A 157 -2.91 -9.60 -1.78
C THR A 157 -3.45 -8.46 -0.91
N GLY A 158 -4.19 -7.51 -1.49
CA GLY A 158 -4.56 -6.24 -0.88
C GLY A 158 -3.47 -5.17 -0.91
N ILE A 159 -2.22 -5.47 -1.27
CA ILE A 159 -1.14 -4.46 -1.35
C ILE A 159 -1.16 -3.79 -2.72
N PRO A 160 -1.43 -2.47 -2.83
CA PRO A 160 -1.44 -1.80 -4.12
C PRO A 160 -0.01 -1.61 -4.65
N TYR A 161 0.38 -2.40 -5.65
CA TYR A 161 1.64 -2.24 -6.38
C TYR A 161 1.45 -1.34 -7.60
N LEU A 162 2.29 -0.32 -7.68
CA LEU A 162 2.34 0.71 -8.71
C LEU A 162 3.56 0.48 -9.62
N PHE A 163 3.50 0.96 -10.85
CA PHE A 163 4.65 1.01 -11.75
C PHE A 163 4.85 2.44 -12.24
N LEU A 164 5.87 3.10 -11.72
CA LEU A 164 6.08 4.54 -11.83
C LEU A 164 7.35 4.82 -12.65
N THR A 165 7.40 5.97 -13.32
CA THR A 165 8.61 6.49 -13.96
C THR A 165 8.95 7.84 -13.33
N PRO A 166 10.24 8.19 -13.11
CA PRO A 166 10.65 9.54 -12.67
C PRO A 166 10.21 10.67 -13.60
N LEU A 167 9.74 10.35 -14.81
CA LEU A 167 9.18 11.31 -15.77
C LEU A 167 7.72 11.71 -15.43
N ASP A 168 7.00 10.91 -14.66
CA ASP A 168 5.61 11.16 -14.26
C ASP A 168 5.52 12.10 -13.04
N PHE A 169 4.44 12.89 -12.98
CA PHE A 169 4.17 13.82 -11.89
C PHE A 169 4.14 13.13 -10.51
N THR A 170 3.51 11.95 -10.41
CA THR A 170 3.39 11.20 -9.16
C THR A 170 4.76 10.84 -8.61
N ALA A 171 5.67 10.40 -9.49
CA ALA A 171 7.03 10.04 -9.08
C ALA A 171 7.82 11.25 -8.61
N GLN A 172 7.72 12.38 -9.32
CA GLN A 172 8.39 13.64 -8.96
C GLN A 172 7.93 14.15 -7.59
N ASP A 173 6.63 14.07 -7.33
CA ASP A 173 6.03 14.43 -6.04
C ASP A 173 6.52 13.52 -4.92
N VAL A 174 6.41 12.18 -5.07
CA VAL A 174 6.81 11.23 -4.01
C VAL A 174 8.32 11.18 -3.74
N PHE A 175 9.15 11.70 -4.64
CA PHE A 175 10.58 11.93 -4.38
C PHE A 175 10.85 13.09 -3.42
N LYS A 176 9.94 14.07 -3.31
CA LYS A 176 10.01 15.15 -2.30
C LYS A 176 9.21 14.78 -1.04
N ASP A 177 7.97 14.33 -1.20
CA ASP A 177 7.06 13.98 -0.12
C ASP A 177 6.30 12.71 -0.47
N ASN A 178 6.66 11.60 0.18
CA ASN A 178 6.10 10.29 -0.12
C ASN A 178 4.68 10.05 0.42
N ARG A 179 4.06 11.02 1.10
CA ARG A 179 2.65 10.94 1.52
C ARG A 179 1.73 10.90 0.29
N ALA A 180 0.85 9.92 0.26
CA ALA A 180 -0.12 9.76 -0.83
C ALA A 180 -1.44 9.15 -0.37
N THR A 181 -2.50 9.43 -1.12
CA THR A 181 -3.81 8.80 -0.95
C THR A 181 -4.25 8.18 -2.27
N LEU A 182 -4.62 6.90 -2.23
CA LEU A 182 -5.16 6.16 -3.36
C LEU A 182 -6.68 6.07 -3.22
N MET A 183 -7.43 6.31 -4.30
CA MET A 183 -8.88 6.09 -4.34
C MET A 183 -9.26 5.15 -5.49
N MET A 184 -10.08 4.15 -5.16
CA MET A 184 -10.69 3.20 -6.10
C MET A 184 -12.19 3.09 -5.83
N SER A 185 -12.97 2.75 -6.86
CA SER A 185 -14.43 2.64 -6.78
C SER A 185 -14.99 1.60 -7.75
N LEU A 186 -16.13 1.01 -7.40
CA LEU A 186 -16.90 0.16 -8.29
C LEU A 186 -17.40 0.89 -9.57
N ALA A 187 -17.34 2.23 -9.61
CA ALA A 187 -17.55 3.05 -10.81
C ALA A 187 -16.50 2.80 -11.91
N GLN A 188 -15.34 2.24 -11.57
CA GLN A 188 -14.28 1.90 -12.53
C GLN A 188 -14.60 0.61 -13.30
N GLY A 189 -15.53 -0.20 -12.79
CA GLY A 189 -16.11 -1.35 -13.47
C GLY A 189 -17.56 -1.08 -13.86
N ARG A 190 -18.29 -2.16 -14.18
CA ARG A 190 -19.70 -2.07 -14.65
C ARG A 190 -20.74 -2.16 -13.53
N TYR A 191 -20.33 -2.32 -12.28
CA TYR A 191 -21.25 -2.56 -11.17
C TYR A 191 -22.25 -1.40 -10.99
N CYS A 192 -21.77 -0.17 -10.87
CA CYS A 192 -22.64 0.99 -10.63
C CYS A 192 -23.55 1.28 -11.83
N GLU A 193 -23.01 1.16 -13.05
CA GLU A 193 -23.77 1.22 -14.31
C GLU A 193 -24.96 0.22 -14.28
N LEU A 194 -24.69 -1.06 -14.00
CA LEU A 194 -25.69 -2.12 -14.00
C LEU A 194 -26.71 -2.02 -12.86
N LYS A 195 -26.38 -1.35 -11.74
CA LYS A 195 -27.31 -1.04 -10.65
C LYS A 195 -28.03 0.31 -10.83
N ASN A 196 -27.74 1.05 -11.90
CA ASN A 196 -28.20 2.42 -12.13
C ASN A 196 -27.89 3.36 -10.94
N TYR A 197 -26.67 3.26 -10.41
CA TYR A 197 -26.13 4.14 -9.38
C TYR A 197 -25.22 5.18 -10.01
N ASP A 198 -25.44 6.45 -9.66
CA ASP A 198 -24.49 7.52 -9.93
C ASP A 198 -23.16 7.24 -9.20
N PRO A 199 -21.97 7.57 -9.77
CA PRO A 199 -20.68 7.37 -9.10
C PRO A 199 -20.53 8.04 -7.73
N MET A 200 -21.34 9.08 -7.42
CA MET A 200 -21.38 9.73 -6.11
C MET A 200 -22.27 9.00 -5.10
N ASP A 201 -23.23 8.18 -5.55
CA ASP A 201 -24.08 7.36 -4.68
C ASP A 201 -23.20 6.47 -3.79
N PRO A 202 -23.41 6.45 -2.46
CA PRO A 202 -22.52 5.69 -1.58
C PRO A 202 -22.60 4.17 -1.81
N ARG A 203 -23.67 3.66 -2.44
CA ARG A 203 -23.80 2.25 -2.85
C ARG A 203 -22.94 1.93 -4.08
N CYS A 204 -22.51 2.94 -4.83
CA CYS A 204 -21.38 2.82 -5.76
C CYS A 204 -20.07 2.83 -4.98
N ALA A 205 -19.79 1.70 -4.31
CA ALA A 205 -18.83 1.64 -3.23
C ALA A 205 -17.42 2.11 -3.65
N ARG A 206 -16.73 2.78 -2.72
CA ARG A 206 -15.37 3.29 -2.92
C ARG A 206 -14.49 3.06 -1.68
N VAL A 207 -13.20 2.89 -1.91
CA VAL A 207 -12.17 2.77 -0.88
C VAL A 207 -11.13 3.85 -1.06
N VAL A 208 -10.75 4.48 0.04
CA VAL A 208 -9.71 5.51 0.14
C VAL A 208 -8.63 4.98 1.06
N MET A 209 -7.39 4.90 0.56
CA MET A 209 -6.24 4.34 1.26
C MET A 209 -5.15 5.41 1.36
N THR A 210 -4.92 5.95 2.57
CA THR A 210 -3.89 6.96 2.81
C THR A 210 -2.66 6.31 3.42
N GLY A 211 -1.46 6.74 3.01
CA GLY A 211 -0.21 6.17 3.50
C GLY A 211 1.02 6.83 2.88
N LYS A 212 2.11 6.05 2.74
CA LYS A 212 3.35 6.49 2.09
C LYS A 212 3.68 5.59 0.90
N ILE A 213 3.96 6.16 -0.27
CA ILE A 213 4.46 5.38 -1.43
C ILE A 213 5.94 5.06 -1.22
N LYS A 214 6.32 3.79 -1.39
CA LYS A 214 7.70 3.30 -1.23
C LYS A 214 8.12 2.51 -2.47
N ALA A 215 9.34 2.71 -2.95
CA ALA A 215 9.90 1.91 -4.03
C ALA A 215 10.15 0.46 -3.55
N VAL A 216 9.86 -0.52 -4.41
CA VAL A 216 10.21 -1.93 -4.21
C VAL A 216 11.50 -2.18 -4.97
N LYS A 217 12.61 -2.32 -4.23
CA LYS A 217 13.96 -2.52 -4.79
C LYS A 217 14.14 -3.95 -5.34
N GLU A 218 15.01 -4.12 -6.33
CA GLU A 218 15.27 -5.42 -6.99
C GLU A 218 15.87 -6.49 -6.09
N ASP A 219 16.56 -6.09 -5.01
CA ASP A 219 17.12 -6.96 -3.98
C ASP A 219 16.10 -7.38 -2.90
N ASN A 220 14.89 -6.80 -2.93
CA ASN A 220 13.83 -7.15 -1.99
C ASN A 220 13.04 -8.39 -2.48
N PRO A 221 12.81 -9.42 -1.64
CA PRO A 221 11.96 -10.58 -1.99
C PRO A 221 10.54 -10.25 -2.46
N GLU A 222 10.02 -9.06 -2.17
CA GLU A 222 8.74 -8.54 -2.63
C GLU A 222 8.75 -8.12 -4.12
N TYR A 223 9.92 -7.81 -4.70
CA TYR A 223 10.03 -7.38 -6.10
C TYR A 223 9.40 -8.33 -7.13
N PRO A 224 9.67 -9.65 -7.12
CA PRO A 224 8.99 -10.58 -8.02
C PRO A 224 7.47 -10.62 -7.79
N ILE A 225 6.98 -10.37 -6.57
CA ILE A 225 5.54 -10.30 -6.27
C ILE A 225 4.94 -9.05 -6.92
N ALA A 226 5.53 -7.88 -6.70
CA ALA A 226 5.11 -6.61 -7.30
C ALA A 226 5.11 -6.68 -8.84
N LYS A 227 6.19 -7.21 -9.42
CA LYS A 227 6.35 -7.39 -10.86
C LYS A 227 5.28 -8.32 -11.46
N ASN A 228 5.04 -9.47 -10.82
CA ASN A 228 4.03 -10.42 -11.28
C ASN A 228 2.60 -9.87 -11.11
N ALA A 229 2.32 -9.17 -10.01
CA ALA A 229 1.03 -8.52 -9.78
C ALA A 229 0.73 -7.49 -10.88
N VAL A 230 1.64 -6.54 -11.13
CA VAL A 230 1.44 -5.49 -12.13
C VAL A 230 1.41 -6.07 -13.54
N TYR A 231 2.44 -6.81 -13.97
CA TYR A 231 2.51 -7.30 -15.35
C TYR A 231 1.45 -8.36 -15.66
N GLY A 232 1.01 -9.15 -14.66
CA GLY A 232 -0.10 -10.09 -14.82
C GLY A 232 -1.46 -9.42 -15.05
N ARG A 233 -1.65 -8.22 -14.50
CA ARG A 233 -2.86 -7.39 -14.73
C ARG A 233 -2.72 -6.44 -15.92
N HIS A 234 -1.50 -6.00 -16.24
CA HIS A 234 -1.17 -5.03 -17.28
C HIS A 234 0.00 -5.49 -18.16
N PRO A 235 -0.17 -6.51 -19.02
CA PRO A 235 0.95 -7.11 -19.77
C PRO A 235 1.71 -6.15 -20.68
N TRP A 236 1.06 -5.06 -21.12
CA TRP A 236 1.68 -4.03 -21.96
C TRP A 236 2.76 -3.23 -21.20
N LEU A 237 2.67 -3.09 -19.88
CA LEU A 237 3.66 -2.38 -19.06
C LEU A 237 5.04 -3.08 -19.03
N ALA A 238 5.09 -4.37 -19.34
CA ALA A 238 6.37 -5.10 -19.48
C ALA A 238 7.23 -4.60 -20.66
N HIS A 239 6.67 -3.78 -21.55
CA HIS A 239 7.30 -3.31 -22.79
C HIS A 239 7.60 -1.79 -22.76
N MET A 240 7.61 -1.17 -21.59
CA MET A 240 7.93 0.25 -21.45
C MET A 240 9.40 0.55 -21.83
N PRO A 241 9.69 1.73 -22.41
CA PRO A 241 11.06 2.10 -22.78
C PRO A 241 12.02 2.10 -21.58
N ALA A 242 13.19 1.46 -21.74
CA ALA A 242 14.15 1.28 -20.63
C ALA A 242 14.78 2.61 -20.16
N ASP A 243 14.89 3.59 -21.05
CA ASP A 243 15.35 4.95 -20.80
C ASP A 243 14.34 5.81 -20.04
N HIS A 244 13.07 5.39 -19.95
CA HIS A 244 12.09 6.00 -19.05
C HIS A 244 12.25 5.54 -17.60
N HIS A 245 13.14 4.58 -17.30
CA HIS A 245 13.55 4.19 -15.95
C HIS A 245 12.38 3.86 -15.01
N PHE A 246 11.42 3.05 -15.49
CA PHE A 246 10.30 2.61 -14.66
C PHE A 246 10.76 1.74 -13.48
N PHE A 247 10.06 1.85 -12.35
CA PHE A 247 10.31 1.11 -11.12
C PHE A 247 8.99 0.68 -10.47
N PHE A 248 9.02 -0.43 -9.74
CA PHE A 248 7.88 -0.85 -8.91
C PHE A 248 7.86 -0.07 -7.60
N ALA A 249 6.66 0.28 -7.16
CA ALA A 249 6.42 0.89 -5.86
C ALA A 249 5.18 0.26 -5.21
N LYS A 250 4.97 0.51 -3.92
CA LYS A 250 3.77 0.09 -3.19
C LYS A 250 3.28 1.20 -2.26
N LEU A 251 2.00 1.19 -1.94
CA LEU A 251 1.48 1.96 -0.81
C LEU A 251 1.78 1.24 0.52
N LYS A 252 2.61 1.81 1.39
CA LYS A 252 2.65 1.47 2.81
C LYS A 252 1.41 2.10 3.46
N ILE A 253 0.34 1.30 3.58
CA ILE A 253 -0.98 1.73 4.02
C ILE A 253 -0.93 2.20 5.47
N GLY A 254 -1.48 3.38 5.76
CA GLY A 254 -1.70 3.88 7.12
C GLY A 254 -3.17 3.78 7.54
N THR A 255 -4.07 4.35 6.74
CA THR A 255 -5.52 4.34 7.03
C THR A 255 -6.33 3.88 5.81
N ILE A 256 -7.46 3.23 6.09
CA ILE A 256 -8.40 2.73 5.07
C ILE A 256 -9.80 3.21 5.46
N ALA A 257 -10.45 3.93 4.55
CA ALA A 257 -11.85 4.34 4.67
C ALA A 257 -12.66 3.73 3.52
N VAL A 258 -13.82 3.17 3.84
CA VAL A 258 -14.75 2.52 2.90
C VAL A 258 -16.07 3.25 2.97
N LEU A 259 -16.61 3.67 1.83
CA LEU A 259 -18.00 4.13 1.73
C LEU A 259 -18.71 3.23 0.73
N ASP A 260 -19.67 2.46 1.25
CA ASP A 260 -20.40 1.38 0.56
C ASP A 260 -21.92 1.45 0.78
N THR A 261 -22.39 2.36 1.63
CA THR A 261 -23.80 2.62 1.92
C THR A 261 -23.97 3.98 2.62
N PHE A 262 -25.22 4.38 2.88
CA PHE A 262 -25.55 5.61 3.60
C PHE A 262 -25.08 5.55 5.07
N GLY A 263 -24.79 6.70 5.67
CA GLY A 263 -24.35 6.82 7.07
C GLY A 263 -22.89 7.26 7.25
N GLY A 264 -22.11 7.39 6.17
CA GLY A 264 -20.73 7.87 6.20
C GLY A 264 -19.69 6.75 6.09
N PRO A 265 -18.39 7.10 6.07
CA PRO A 265 -17.32 6.13 5.84
C PRO A 265 -17.09 5.23 7.05
N LYS A 266 -16.83 3.95 6.78
CA LYS A 266 -16.36 2.95 7.73
C LYS A 266 -14.83 2.93 7.70
N TYR A 267 -14.18 2.96 8.85
CA TYR A 267 -12.73 2.86 8.95
C TYR A 267 -12.32 1.43 9.24
N VAL A 268 -11.34 0.91 8.50
CA VAL A 268 -10.87 -0.48 8.58
C VAL A 268 -9.41 -0.49 8.99
N THR A 269 -9.03 -1.34 9.95
CA THR A 269 -7.62 -1.48 10.34
C THR A 269 -6.83 -2.19 9.23
N VAL A 270 -5.53 -1.89 9.09
CA VAL A 270 -4.67 -2.60 8.13
C VAL A 270 -4.62 -4.10 8.42
N LYS A 271 -4.71 -4.50 9.71
CA LYS A 271 -4.75 -5.91 10.14
C LYS A 271 -5.98 -6.63 9.58
N ASP A 272 -7.17 -6.06 9.75
CA ASP A 272 -8.44 -6.67 9.32
C ASP A 272 -8.58 -6.61 7.79
N TYR A 273 -8.05 -5.56 7.14
CA TYR A 273 -8.02 -5.47 5.70
C TYR A 273 -7.15 -6.57 5.05
N LEU A 274 -5.97 -6.86 5.61
CA LEU A 274 -5.10 -7.92 5.12
C LEU A 274 -5.63 -9.31 5.49
N ASN A 275 -6.27 -9.44 6.65
CA ASN A 275 -6.84 -10.68 7.18
C ASN A 275 -8.37 -10.52 7.41
N PRO A 276 -9.16 -10.38 6.34
CA PRO A 276 -10.59 -10.11 6.48
C PRO A 276 -11.29 -11.25 7.22
N PRO A 277 -12.17 -10.95 8.20
CA PRO A 277 -12.98 -11.97 8.85
C PRO A 277 -13.76 -12.75 7.79
N ASN A 278 -13.55 -14.06 7.72
CA ASN A 278 -14.35 -14.93 6.86
C ASN A 278 -15.60 -15.35 7.66
N PRO A 279 -16.82 -14.88 7.31
CA PRO A 279 -18.02 -15.21 8.06
C PRO A 279 -18.30 -16.72 8.06
N LYS A 280 -17.92 -17.43 6.98
CA LYS A 280 -18.04 -18.89 6.90
C LYS A 280 -17.10 -19.61 7.86
N ALA A 281 -15.86 -19.14 8.00
CA ALA A 281 -14.94 -19.71 9.00
C ALA A 281 -15.42 -19.43 10.44
N HIS A 282 -16.09 -18.30 10.69
CA HIS A 282 -16.68 -17.99 11.99
C HIS A 282 -17.94 -18.84 12.26
N SER A 283 -18.83 -19.04 11.27
CA SER A 283 -19.97 -19.94 11.40
C SER A 283 -19.55 -21.40 11.53
N GLU A 284 -18.59 -21.88 10.73
CA GLU A 284 -18.01 -23.22 10.84
C GLU A 284 -17.25 -23.43 12.17
N TYR A 285 -16.66 -22.38 12.74
CA TYR A 285 -16.05 -22.42 14.08
C TYR A 285 -17.12 -22.48 15.17
N LEU A 286 -18.18 -21.67 15.08
CA LEU A 286 -19.29 -21.70 16.04
C LEU A 286 -20.08 -23.01 15.96
N GLU A 287 -20.42 -23.49 14.77
CA GLU A 287 -21.05 -24.80 14.57
C GLU A 287 -20.15 -25.92 15.15
N ARG A 288 -18.85 -25.90 14.87
CA ARG A 288 -17.90 -26.87 15.47
C ARG A 288 -17.85 -26.78 16.99
N TYR A 289 -17.88 -25.58 17.58
CA TYR A 289 -17.87 -25.41 19.04
C TYR A 289 -19.22 -25.71 19.71
N GLN A 290 -20.35 -25.52 19.00
CA GLN A 290 -21.68 -25.90 19.48
C GLN A 290 -21.88 -27.42 19.38
N LEU A 291 -21.41 -28.06 18.30
CA LEU A 291 -21.38 -29.53 18.20
C LEU A 291 -20.44 -30.18 19.22
N LEU A 292 -19.37 -29.49 19.64
CA LEU A 292 -18.53 -29.90 20.78
C LEU A 292 -19.12 -29.50 22.16
N GLY A 293 -20.23 -28.77 22.18
CA GLY A 293 -20.93 -28.33 23.39
C GLY A 293 -22.10 -29.24 23.80
N ASP A 294 -22.66 -30.02 22.87
CA ASP A 294 -23.74 -30.98 23.13
C ASP A 294 -23.24 -32.38 23.53
N ASP A 295 -21.98 -32.72 23.21
CA ASP A 295 -21.35 -33.97 23.65
C ASP A 295 -20.76 -33.87 25.07
N ASN A 296 -21.63 -34.17 26.04
CA ASN A 296 -21.35 -34.81 27.34
C ASN A 296 -21.22 -33.95 28.62
N GLU A 297 -22.05 -34.32 29.61
CA GLU A 297 -21.77 -34.31 31.07
C GLU A 297 -21.74 -32.99 31.88
N SER A 298 -22.26 -31.86 31.38
CA SER A 298 -22.30 -30.60 32.16
C SER A 298 -23.55 -30.38 33.05
N GLN A 299 -24.59 -31.22 32.95
CA GLN A 299 -25.77 -31.14 33.84
C GLN A 299 -25.61 -31.80 35.23
N LYS A 300 -24.46 -32.44 35.52
CA LYS A 300 -24.18 -33.04 36.84
C LYS A 300 -23.20 -32.26 37.72
N SER A 301 -22.58 -31.20 37.22
CA SER A 301 -21.66 -30.35 37.98
C SER A 301 -22.32 -29.10 38.57
N ALA A 302 -23.41 -28.60 37.97
CA ALA A 302 -24.13 -27.42 38.44
C ALA A 302 -24.80 -27.59 39.82
N GLU A 303 -25.24 -28.81 40.18
CA GLU A 303 -25.81 -29.09 41.51
C GLU A 303 -24.74 -29.20 42.63
N ARG A 304 -23.44 -29.23 42.27
CA ARG A 304 -22.36 -29.42 43.25
C ARG A 304 -21.68 -28.14 43.72
N PHE A 305 -22.10 -26.98 43.21
CA PHE A 305 -21.56 -25.67 43.59
C PHE A 305 -22.53 -24.81 44.43
N SER A 306 -23.69 -25.36 44.83
CA SER A 306 -24.66 -24.71 45.72
C SER A 306 -24.55 -25.19 47.20
N SER A 307 -23.42 -25.78 47.59
CA SER A 307 -23.17 -26.25 48.97
C SER A 307 -22.03 -25.51 49.69
N TYR A 308 -21.49 -24.45 49.09
CA TYR A 308 -20.50 -23.55 49.68
C TYR A 308 -20.80 -22.14 49.17
N PHE A 309 -21.34 -21.31 50.08
CA PHE A 309 -22.00 -20.01 49.88
C PHE A 309 -23.45 -20.07 49.38
#